data_AF-A0A4Q3SF68-F1
#
_entry.id   AF-A0A4Q3SF68-F1
#
_cell.length_a   1.000
_cell.length_b   1.000
_cell.length_c   1.000
_cell.angle_alpha   90.00
_cell.angle_beta   90.00
_cell.angle_gamma   90.00
#
_symmetry.space_group_name_H-M   'P 1'
#
loop_
_entity.id
_entity.type
_entity.pdbx_description
1 polymer ?
#
loop_
_entity_poly.entity_id
_entity_poly.type
_entity_poly.pdbx_seq_one_letter_code
_entity_poly.pdbx_strand_id
1 'polypeptide(L)'
;MNGRSKKDLRQRVAIGSNPERNRAHNRRVVLEVIRFHEHLGRTEIARRAQLTPQAVANIVDELLEEGLLVELGRLRSGRGQPPIQFAVNPNGPLTAGVEIAADHMVTALLDLSGGVRAKSILPLEATGPDTVPDKVTAEVQRLQASLGADRSKLLGIGVVMPGPFEVEGMSSVGPATLPGWTGVDAAALFAKATGQHVVVENDATAAVVGERL
;
A
#
# COMPACT_ATOMS: atom_id res chain seq x y z
N MET A 1 -26.92 60.89 12.04
CA MET A 1 -26.29 59.87 11.16
C MET A 1 -24.81 59.77 11.50
N ASN A 2 -24.40 58.73 12.23
CA ASN A 2 -23.10 58.03 12.17
C ASN A 2 -22.91 57.19 13.45
N GLY A 3 -23.19 55.90 13.34
CA GLY A 3 -22.88 54.91 14.37
C GLY A 3 -22.34 53.65 13.69
N ARG A 4 -21.04 53.64 13.36
CA ARG A 4 -20.35 52.42 12.92
C ARG A 4 -20.07 51.57 14.16
N SER A 5 -20.94 50.61 14.46
CA SER A 5 -20.66 49.59 15.48
C SER A 5 -19.93 48.41 14.86
N LYS A 6 -18.70 48.21 15.31
CA LYS A 6 -17.89 47.01 15.15
C LYS A 6 -18.54 45.85 15.91
N LYS A 7 -19.05 44.83 15.23
CA LYS A 7 -19.06 43.43 15.71
C LYS A 7 -19.65 42.50 14.66
N ASP A 8 -18.78 41.98 13.80
CA ASP A 8 -18.99 40.64 13.22
C ASP A 8 -17.66 40.13 12.64
N LEU A 9 -16.62 40.10 13.48
CA LEU A 9 -15.44 39.29 13.21
C LEU A 9 -15.76 37.86 13.65
N ARG A 10 -16.56 37.15 12.86
CA ARG A 10 -16.79 35.72 13.06
C ARG A 10 -15.43 35.02 12.98
N GLN A 11 -14.96 34.52 14.11
CA GLN A 11 -13.78 33.65 14.21
C GLN A 11 -13.93 32.52 13.18
N ARG A 12 -13.14 32.57 12.11
CA ARG A 12 -12.82 31.37 11.32
C ARG A 12 -11.82 30.60 12.17
N VAL A 13 -12.33 29.69 13.01
CA VAL A 13 -11.47 28.73 13.69
C VAL A 13 -10.81 27.90 12.59
N ALA A 14 -9.50 28.04 12.42
CA ALA A 14 -8.75 27.18 11.53
C ALA A 14 -8.85 25.75 12.09
N ILE A 15 -9.52 24.87 11.36
CA ILE A 15 -9.57 23.45 11.68
C ILE A 15 -8.15 22.91 11.40
N GLY A 16 -7.49 22.41 12.44
CA GLY A 16 -6.14 21.86 12.33
C GLY A 16 -6.10 20.67 11.37
N SER A 17 -5.04 20.56 10.58
CA SER A 17 -4.76 19.36 9.81
C SER A 17 -4.44 18.21 10.76
N ASN A 18 -5.06 17.04 10.59
CA ASN A 18 -4.75 15.85 11.38
C ASN A 18 -3.26 15.49 11.23
N PRO A 19 -2.41 15.69 12.26
CA PRO A 19 -0.96 15.52 12.16
C PRO A 19 -0.55 14.10 11.76
N GLU A 20 -1.30 13.09 12.24
CA GLU A 20 -1.06 11.68 11.90
C GLU A 20 -1.33 11.42 10.41
N ARG A 21 -2.41 11.97 9.86
CA ARG A 21 -2.73 11.82 8.43
C ARG A 21 -1.68 12.49 7.55
N ASN A 22 -1.19 13.66 7.96
CA ASN A 22 -0.12 14.36 7.25
C ASN A 22 1.20 13.58 7.33
N ARG A 23 1.50 12.99 8.49
CA ARG A 23 2.70 12.17 8.67
C ARG A 23 2.64 10.91 7.79
N ALA A 24 1.53 10.19 7.80
CA ALA A 24 1.33 9.01 6.94
C ALA A 24 1.47 9.36 5.45
N HIS A 25 0.90 10.49 5.02
CA HIS A 25 1.04 10.98 3.65
C HIS A 25 2.51 11.29 3.30
N ASN A 26 3.21 12.05 4.14
CA ASN A 26 4.62 12.40 3.89
C ASN A 26 5.52 11.16 3.86
N ARG A 27 5.27 10.18 4.73
CA ARG A 27 5.97 8.89 4.73
C ARG A 27 5.81 8.17 3.40
N ARG A 28 4.59 8.11 2.87
CA ARG A 28 4.29 7.52 1.55
C ARG A 28 5.05 8.24 0.44
N VAL A 29 5.02 9.58 0.42
CA VAL A 29 5.73 10.39 -0.58
C VAL A 29 7.23 10.11 -0.56
N VAL A 30 7.86 10.04 0.62
CA VAL A 30 9.30 9.75 0.74
C VAL A 30 9.63 8.36 0.21
N LEU A 31 8.86 7.34 0.59
CA LEU A 31 9.08 5.96 0.14
C LEU A 31 8.93 5.84 -1.39
N GLU A 32 7.91 6.49 -1.95
CA GLU A 32 7.66 6.53 -3.40
C GLU A 32 8.79 7.22 -4.16
N VAL A 33 9.27 8.37 -3.67
CA VAL A 33 10.41 9.07 -4.25
C VAL A 33 11.66 8.19 -4.29
N ILE A 34 11.96 7.46 -3.22
CA ILE A 34 13.13 6.56 -3.19
C ILE A 34 12.95 5.39 -4.16
N ARG A 35 11.76 4.76 -4.15
CA ARG A 35 11.42 3.64 -5.04
C ARG A 35 11.61 3.97 -6.52
N PHE A 36 11.26 5.18 -6.96
CA PHE A 36 11.38 5.59 -8.37
C PHE A 36 12.81 5.92 -8.85
N HIS A 37 13.78 6.08 -7.94
CA HIS A 37 15.11 6.60 -8.28
C HIS A 37 16.26 5.66 -7.91
N GLU A 38 15.96 4.37 -7.69
CA GLU A 38 16.86 3.30 -7.19
C GLU A 38 17.50 3.61 -5.83
N HIS A 39 18.30 4.68 -5.73
CA HIS A 39 18.92 5.15 -4.50
C HIS A 39 19.07 6.67 -4.45
N LEU A 40 18.79 7.28 -3.28
CA LEU A 40 18.86 8.73 -3.09
C LEU A 40 19.45 9.11 -1.72
N GLY A 41 20.11 10.26 -1.64
CA GLY A 41 20.49 10.88 -0.36
C GLY A 41 19.39 11.81 0.20
N ARG A 42 19.39 12.06 1.52
CA ARG A 42 18.35 12.86 2.22
C ARG A 42 18.09 14.23 1.59
N THR A 43 19.13 14.94 1.14
CA THR A 43 18.97 16.26 0.48
C THR A 43 18.16 16.17 -0.80
N GLU A 44 18.41 15.12 -1.59
CA GLU A 44 17.72 14.91 -2.86
C GLU A 44 16.28 14.44 -2.65
N ILE A 45 16.07 13.58 -1.65
CA ILE A 45 14.74 13.16 -1.20
C ILE A 45 13.92 14.39 -0.77
N ALA A 46 14.48 15.28 0.07
CA ALA A 46 13.80 16.50 0.51
C ALA A 46 13.40 17.41 -0.65
N ARG A 47 14.29 17.59 -1.63
CA ARG A 47 14.03 18.37 -2.84
C ARG A 47 12.87 17.78 -3.66
N ARG A 48 12.89 16.47 -3.92
CA ARG A 48 11.89 15.79 -4.74
C ARG A 48 10.53 15.67 -4.04
N ALA A 49 10.55 15.36 -2.74
CA ALA A 49 9.34 15.24 -1.92
C ALA A 49 8.75 16.62 -1.54
N GLN A 50 9.45 17.73 -1.81
CA GLN A 50 9.08 19.07 -1.39
C GLN A 50 8.85 19.17 0.14
N LEU A 51 9.70 18.48 0.91
CA LEU A 51 9.66 18.43 2.36
C LEU A 51 10.89 19.11 2.97
N THR A 52 10.79 19.50 4.24
CA THR A 52 11.95 20.06 4.95
C THR A 52 13.01 18.97 5.17
N PRO A 53 14.31 19.33 5.22
CA PRO A 53 15.38 18.37 5.51
C PRO A 53 15.17 17.61 6.82
N GLN A 54 14.66 18.28 7.85
CA GLN A 54 14.37 17.64 9.14
C GLN A 54 13.24 16.61 9.04
N ALA A 55 12.16 16.91 8.32
CA ALA A 55 11.06 15.97 8.13
C ALA A 55 11.53 14.71 7.38
N VAL A 56 12.34 14.89 6.33
CA VAL A 56 12.93 13.75 5.59
C VAL A 56 13.89 12.96 6.46
N ALA A 57 14.72 13.60 7.29
CA ALA A 57 15.61 12.89 8.21
C ALA A 57 14.81 11.95 9.12
N ASN A 58 13.80 12.48 9.82
CA ASN A 58 12.95 11.70 10.71
C ASN A 58 12.23 10.55 9.97
N ILE A 59 11.66 10.82 8.79
CA ILE A 59 10.96 9.78 8.01
C ILE A 59 11.93 8.70 7.54
N VAL A 60 13.12 9.06 7.05
CA VAL A 60 14.12 8.07 6.62
C VAL A 60 14.58 7.21 7.79
N ASP A 61 14.81 7.81 8.96
CA ASP A 61 15.18 7.08 10.17
C ASP A 61 14.09 6.07 10.58
N GLU A 62 12.82 6.47 10.58
CA GLU A 62 11.68 5.58 10.84
C GLU A 62 11.58 4.43 9.82
N LEU A 63 11.75 4.72 8.52
CA LEU A 63 11.68 3.69 7.48
C LEU A 63 12.87 2.72 7.52
N LEU A 64 14.04 3.15 8.02
CA LEU A 64 15.19 2.29 8.29
C LEU A 64 14.92 1.38 9.51
N GLU A 65 14.36 1.94 10.59
CA GLU A 65 13.97 1.17 11.78
C GLU A 65 12.93 0.10 11.46
N GLU A 66 11.99 0.39 10.57
CA GLU A 66 10.99 -0.57 10.08
C GLU A 66 11.54 -1.58 9.07
N GLY A 67 12.80 -1.42 8.63
CA GLY A 67 13.44 -2.28 7.63
C GLY A 67 12.90 -2.09 6.21
N LEU A 68 12.17 -0.99 5.93
CA LEU A 68 11.63 -0.66 4.61
C LEU A 68 12.71 -0.05 3.69
N LEU A 69 13.71 0.60 4.27
CA LEU A 69 14.88 1.14 3.58
C LEU A 69 16.16 0.44 4.04
N VAL A 70 17.21 0.56 3.22
CA VAL A 70 18.60 0.22 3.55
C VAL A 70 19.53 1.36 3.20
N GLU A 71 20.59 1.51 3.99
CA GLU A 71 21.72 2.38 3.66
C GLU A 71 22.68 1.65 2.70
N LEU A 72 22.94 2.24 1.53
CA LEU A 72 23.92 1.74 0.55
C LEU A 72 25.33 2.32 0.75
N GLY A 73 25.53 3.08 1.82
CA GLY A 73 26.76 3.81 2.11
C GLY A 73 26.94 5.05 1.22
N ARG A 74 28.20 5.49 1.07
CA ARG A 74 28.55 6.72 0.32
C ARG A 74 28.91 6.38 -1.11
N LEU A 75 28.01 6.65 -2.06
CA LEU A 75 28.35 6.59 -3.48
C LEU A 75 29.20 7.80 -3.85
N ARG A 76 30.37 7.58 -4.46
CA ARG A 76 31.28 8.66 -4.84
C ARG A 76 30.60 9.61 -5.83
N SER A 77 30.39 10.86 -5.43
CA SER A 77 29.95 11.92 -6.34
C SER A 77 30.80 13.19 -6.12
N GLY A 78 31.68 13.50 -7.09
CA GLY A 78 32.34 14.81 -7.18
C GLY A 78 33.23 15.23 -6.00
N ARG A 79 33.38 16.55 -5.83
CA ARG A 79 34.16 17.20 -4.76
C ARG A 79 33.28 17.41 -3.52
N GLY A 80 33.73 16.94 -2.37
CA GLY A 80 33.01 17.02 -1.08
C GLY A 80 32.83 15.64 -0.45
N GLN A 81 32.29 15.58 0.77
CA GLN A 81 31.94 14.32 1.41
C GLN A 81 30.67 13.77 0.76
N PRO A 82 30.70 12.60 0.09
CA PRO A 82 29.54 12.12 -0.63
C PRO A 82 28.41 11.76 0.34
N PRO A 83 27.16 12.11 0.03
CA PRO A 83 26.02 11.83 0.89
C PRO A 83 25.76 10.33 0.96
N ILE A 84 25.37 9.86 2.13
CA ILE A 84 24.82 8.51 2.32
C ILE A 84 23.60 8.35 1.41
N GLN A 85 23.53 7.22 0.71
CA GLN A 85 22.42 6.87 -0.16
C GLN A 85 21.52 5.83 0.50
N PHE A 86 20.23 5.95 0.26
CA PHE A 86 19.19 5.07 0.77
C PHE A 86 18.45 4.45 -0.42
N ALA A 87 18.13 3.17 -0.31
CA ALA A 87 17.30 2.44 -1.27
C ALA A 87 16.20 1.69 -0.54
N VAL A 88 15.18 1.26 -1.29
CA VAL A 88 14.20 0.31 -0.77
C VAL A 88 14.90 -0.99 -0.40
N ASN A 89 14.55 -1.57 0.75
CA ASN A 89 15.10 -2.85 1.18
C ASN A 89 14.47 -4.00 0.38
N PRO A 90 15.18 -4.67 -0.55
CA PRO A 90 14.62 -5.80 -1.28
C PRO A 90 14.37 -7.01 -0.36
N ASN A 91 15.05 -7.08 0.78
CA ASN A 91 14.90 -8.14 1.78
C ASN A 91 14.05 -7.67 2.98
N GLY A 92 13.35 -6.55 2.84
CA GLY A 92 12.48 -6.00 3.86
C GLY A 92 11.13 -6.72 3.95
N PRO A 93 10.17 -6.12 4.66
CA PRO A 93 8.78 -6.58 4.68
C PRO A 93 8.17 -6.72 3.28
N LEU A 94 7.24 -7.67 3.15
CA LEU A 94 6.54 -7.98 1.90
C LEU A 94 5.10 -7.45 1.92
N THR A 95 4.50 -7.36 0.74
CA THR A 95 3.05 -7.24 0.57
C THR A 95 2.53 -8.45 -0.22
N ALA A 96 1.25 -8.78 -0.05
CA ALA A 96 0.60 -9.79 -0.88
C ALA A 96 -0.44 -9.14 -1.80
N GLY A 97 -0.40 -9.47 -3.08
CA GLY A 97 -1.47 -9.19 -4.03
C GLY A 97 -2.25 -10.48 -4.32
N VAL A 98 -3.57 -10.42 -4.25
CA VAL A 98 -4.46 -11.55 -4.50
C VAL A 98 -5.50 -11.12 -5.51
N GLU A 99 -5.59 -11.82 -6.63
CA GLU A 99 -6.69 -11.70 -7.59
C GLU A 99 -7.60 -12.91 -7.42
N ILE A 100 -8.91 -12.67 -7.30
CA ILE A 100 -9.93 -13.71 -7.21
C ILE A 100 -10.84 -13.58 -8.42
N ALA A 101 -10.74 -14.53 -9.33
CA ALA A 101 -11.60 -14.65 -10.49
C ALA A 101 -12.68 -15.74 -10.27
N ALA A 102 -13.56 -15.92 -11.26
CA ALA A 102 -14.65 -16.90 -11.17
C ALA A 102 -14.18 -18.36 -11.12
N ASP A 103 -12.98 -18.64 -11.65
CA ASP A 103 -12.44 -20.00 -11.84
C ASP A 103 -11.02 -20.17 -11.28
N HIS A 104 -10.37 -19.09 -10.83
CA HIS A 104 -9.01 -19.15 -10.31
C HIS A 104 -8.69 -18.03 -9.32
N MET A 105 -7.56 -18.21 -8.62
CA MET A 105 -6.96 -17.24 -7.74
C MET A 105 -5.49 -17.08 -8.12
N VAL A 106 -5.04 -15.84 -8.30
CA VAL A 106 -3.62 -15.50 -8.45
C VAL A 106 -3.14 -14.90 -7.13
N THR A 107 -2.03 -15.38 -6.59
CA THR A 107 -1.42 -14.79 -5.40
C THR A 107 0.03 -14.47 -5.71
N ALA A 108 0.47 -13.27 -5.35
CA ALA A 108 1.87 -12.84 -5.47
C ALA A 108 2.35 -12.20 -4.18
N LEU A 109 3.55 -12.59 -3.73
CA LEU A 109 4.29 -11.87 -2.70
C LEU A 109 5.26 -10.91 -3.37
N LEU A 110 5.22 -9.65 -2.98
CA LEU A 110 5.97 -8.56 -3.57
C LEU A 110 6.89 -7.94 -2.51
N ASP A 111 8.11 -7.61 -2.90
CA ASP A 111 8.91 -6.67 -2.12
C ASP A 111 8.46 -5.22 -2.39
N LEU A 112 8.98 -4.29 -1.61
CA LEU A 112 8.60 -2.88 -1.68
C LEU A 112 9.08 -2.17 -2.95
N SER A 113 10.01 -2.76 -3.70
CA SER A 113 10.40 -2.25 -5.03
C SER A 113 9.37 -2.61 -6.10
N GLY A 114 8.48 -3.56 -5.79
CA GLY A 114 7.53 -4.17 -6.74
C GLY A 114 8.02 -5.50 -7.30
N GLY A 115 9.16 -6.01 -6.83
CA GLY A 115 9.72 -7.28 -7.27
C GLY A 115 8.88 -8.46 -6.78
N VAL A 116 8.47 -9.34 -7.70
CA VAL A 116 7.74 -10.57 -7.35
C VAL A 116 8.70 -11.59 -6.74
N ARG A 117 8.48 -11.91 -5.46
CA ARG A 117 9.28 -12.86 -4.68
C ARG A 117 8.75 -14.29 -4.78
N ALA A 118 7.43 -14.43 -4.85
CA ALA A 118 6.75 -15.70 -5.07
C ALA A 118 5.40 -15.46 -5.76
N LYS A 119 4.95 -16.41 -6.57
CA LYS A 119 3.65 -16.35 -7.25
C LYS A 119 3.01 -17.74 -7.32
N SER A 120 1.70 -17.80 -7.20
CA SER A 120 0.90 -18.99 -7.52
C SER A 120 -0.35 -18.63 -8.31
N ILE A 121 -0.87 -19.63 -9.01
CA ILE A 121 -2.18 -19.62 -9.63
C ILE A 121 -2.86 -20.92 -9.20
N LEU A 122 -4.05 -20.83 -8.62
CA LEU A 122 -4.84 -21.97 -8.21
C LEU A 122 -6.23 -21.93 -8.85
N PRO A 123 -6.74 -23.06 -9.38
CA PRO A 123 -8.16 -23.18 -9.73
C PRO A 123 -9.05 -23.00 -8.49
N LEU A 124 -10.19 -22.34 -8.68
CA LEU A 124 -11.24 -22.20 -7.68
C LEU A 124 -12.51 -22.93 -8.15
N GLU A 125 -12.93 -23.93 -7.39
CA GLU A 125 -14.22 -24.61 -7.59
C GLU A 125 -15.37 -23.90 -6.87
N ALA A 126 -15.03 -23.16 -5.80
CA ALA A 126 -15.97 -22.37 -5.02
C ALA A 126 -15.36 -20.99 -4.75
N THR A 127 -16.12 -19.96 -5.06
CA THR A 127 -15.73 -18.55 -4.98
C THR A 127 -16.54 -17.77 -3.95
N GLY A 128 -17.29 -18.44 -3.09
CA GLY A 128 -18.16 -17.81 -2.08
C GLY A 128 -17.40 -17.32 -0.84
N PRO A 129 -17.99 -16.37 -0.08
CA PRO A 129 -17.38 -15.75 1.10
C PRO A 129 -17.06 -16.76 2.22
N ASP A 130 -17.73 -17.90 2.27
CA ASP A 130 -17.49 -18.94 3.28
C ASP A 130 -16.20 -19.75 3.04
N THR A 131 -15.58 -19.62 1.87
CA THR A 131 -14.47 -20.50 1.45
C THR A 131 -13.23 -19.75 1.00
N VAL A 132 -13.39 -18.63 0.30
CA VAL A 132 -12.27 -17.91 -0.32
C VAL A 132 -11.33 -17.28 0.72
N PRO A 133 -11.79 -16.66 1.83
CA PRO A 133 -10.89 -16.10 2.83
C PRO A 133 -9.89 -17.10 3.40
N ASP A 134 -10.33 -18.33 3.69
CA ASP A 134 -9.45 -19.39 4.18
C ASP A 134 -8.45 -19.85 3.11
N LYS A 135 -8.86 -19.89 1.84
CA LYS A 135 -7.96 -20.18 0.71
C LYS A 135 -6.89 -19.09 0.54
N VAL A 136 -7.27 -17.82 0.67
CA VAL A 136 -6.32 -16.70 0.64
C VAL A 136 -5.30 -16.82 1.78
N THR A 137 -5.76 -17.06 3.00
CA THR A 137 -4.88 -17.25 4.16
C THR A 137 -3.90 -18.40 3.93
N ALA A 138 -4.41 -19.55 3.47
CA ALA A 138 -3.58 -20.73 3.21
C ALA A 138 -2.52 -20.47 2.13
N GLU A 139 -2.89 -19.80 1.03
CA GLU A 139 -1.96 -19.52 -0.06
C GLU A 139 -0.89 -18.51 0.30
N VAL A 140 -1.26 -17.43 0.99
CA VAL A 140 -0.28 -16.43 1.48
C VAL A 140 0.72 -17.10 2.42
N GLN A 141 0.24 -17.92 3.38
CA GLN A 141 1.12 -18.64 4.29
C GLN A 141 2.01 -19.66 3.57
N ARG A 142 1.48 -20.36 2.55
CA ARG A 142 2.23 -21.32 1.75
C ARG A 142 3.35 -20.64 0.96
N LEU A 143 3.06 -19.50 0.31
CA LEU A 143 4.07 -18.73 -0.41
C LEU A 143 5.12 -18.14 0.54
N GLN A 144 4.72 -17.64 1.72
CA GLN A 144 5.67 -17.16 2.73
C GLN A 144 6.59 -18.28 3.19
N ALA A 145 6.05 -19.48 3.44
CA ALA A 145 6.85 -20.64 3.83
C ALA A 145 7.85 -21.07 2.73
N SER A 146 7.52 -20.88 1.45
CA SER A 146 8.42 -21.20 0.35
C SER A 146 9.65 -20.28 0.23
N LEU A 147 9.61 -19.09 0.84
CA LEU A 147 10.73 -18.15 0.85
C LEU A 147 11.84 -18.52 1.85
N GLY A 148 11.63 -19.56 2.67
CA GLY A 148 12.63 -20.09 3.61
C GLY A 148 12.43 -19.62 5.05
N ALA A 149 13.49 -19.70 5.86
CA ALA A 149 13.46 -19.40 7.30
C ALA A 149 13.20 -17.91 7.61
N ASP A 150 13.36 -17.04 6.62
CA ASP A 150 13.08 -15.62 6.73
C ASP A 150 11.61 -15.38 6.39
N ARG A 151 10.75 -15.47 7.41
CA ARG A 151 9.34 -15.07 7.30
C ARG A 151 9.30 -13.54 7.26
N SER A 152 9.68 -12.96 6.12
CA SER A 152 9.58 -11.52 5.93
C SER A 152 8.18 -11.06 6.34
N LYS A 153 8.14 -10.06 7.23
CA LYS A 153 6.89 -9.53 7.78
C LYS A 153 5.96 -9.12 6.64
N LEU A 154 4.71 -9.53 6.69
CA LEU A 154 3.70 -9.03 5.75
C LEU A 154 3.17 -7.69 6.26
N LEU A 155 3.16 -6.67 5.40
CA LEU A 155 2.63 -5.34 5.73
C LEU A 155 1.11 -5.26 5.53
N GLY A 156 0.58 -6.10 4.65
CA GLY A 156 -0.84 -6.13 4.31
C GLY A 156 -1.09 -6.92 3.03
N ILE A 157 -2.37 -7.07 2.70
CA ILE A 157 -2.86 -7.80 1.54
C ILE A 157 -3.75 -6.88 0.71
N GLY A 158 -3.45 -6.75 -0.58
CA GLY A 158 -4.36 -6.18 -1.57
C GLY A 158 -5.14 -7.30 -2.23
N VAL A 159 -6.46 -7.22 -2.22
CA VAL A 159 -7.35 -8.18 -2.88
C VAL A 159 -8.07 -7.49 -4.02
N VAL A 160 -8.02 -8.08 -5.20
CA VAL A 160 -8.79 -7.68 -6.37
C VAL A 160 -9.81 -8.76 -6.65
N MET A 161 -11.07 -8.40 -6.73
CA MET A 161 -12.14 -9.34 -7.07
C MET A 161 -13.30 -8.64 -7.78
N PRO A 162 -14.09 -9.35 -8.60
CA PRO A 162 -15.30 -8.80 -9.18
C PRO A 162 -16.30 -8.36 -8.11
N GLY A 163 -16.91 -7.19 -8.32
CA GLY A 163 -17.91 -6.62 -7.40
C GLY A 163 -19.22 -7.43 -7.31
N PRO A 164 -20.19 -7.00 -6.49
CA PRO A 164 -20.50 -5.59 -6.26
C PRO A 164 -19.83 -5.02 -5.01
N PHE A 165 -19.14 -3.89 -5.16
CA PHE A 165 -18.77 -3.03 -4.04
C PHE A 165 -19.68 -1.80 -4.13
N GLU A 166 -20.81 -1.84 -3.42
CA GLU A 166 -21.78 -0.75 -3.27
C GLU A 166 -21.94 0.18 -4.49
N VAL A 167 -22.53 -0.32 -5.59
CA VAL A 167 -23.01 0.56 -6.67
C VAL A 167 -24.52 0.69 -6.55
N GLU A 168 -25.01 1.81 -6.01
CA GLU A 168 -26.39 2.25 -6.23
C GLU A 168 -26.55 2.63 -7.71
N GLY A 169 -27.11 1.71 -8.50
CA GLY A 169 -27.43 1.94 -9.91
C GLY A 169 -27.56 0.65 -10.71
N MET A 170 -28.54 0.61 -11.63
CA MET A 170 -28.92 -0.54 -12.47
C MET A 170 -27.88 -0.97 -13.53
N SER A 171 -26.60 -1.07 -13.17
CA SER A 171 -25.52 -1.53 -14.07
C SER A 171 -24.74 -2.74 -13.51
N SER A 172 -25.03 -3.18 -12.27
CA SER A 172 -24.27 -4.26 -11.61
C SER A 172 -24.72 -5.68 -12.00
N VAL A 173 -25.40 -5.85 -13.14
CA VAL A 173 -25.79 -7.17 -13.67
C VAL A 173 -25.03 -7.44 -14.96
N GLY A 174 -23.71 -7.62 -14.81
CA GLY A 174 -22.86 -8.25 -15.82
C GLY A 174 -22.46 -9.66 -15.34
N PRO A 175 -22.02 -10.56 -16.24
CA PRO A 175 -21.56 -11.92 -15.92
C PRO A 175 -20.29 -11.99 -15.04
N ALA A 176 -19.85 -10.87 -14.47
CA ALA A 176 -18.63 -10.70 -13.70
C ALA A 176 -18.92 -10.35 -12.24
N THR A 177 -19.78 -11.10 -11.57
CA THR A 177 -19.99 -10.99 -10.11
C THR A 177 -19.69 -12.34 -9.46
N LEU A 178 -19.03 -12.33 -8.31
CA LEU A 178 -18.79 -13.56 -7.56
C LEU A 178 -20.04 -13.89 -6.71
N PRO A 179 -20.60 -15.11 -6.82
CA PRO A 179 -21.80 -15.48 -6.07
C PRO A 179 -21.61 -15.37 -4.55
N GLY A 180 -22.61 -14.82 -3.86
CA GLY A 180 -22.67 -14.77 -2.39
C GLY A 180 -21.99 -13.56 -1.74
N TRP A 181 -21.32 -12.68 -2.49
CA TRP A 181 -20.62 -11.51 -1.93
C TRP A 181 -21.48 -10.26 -1.74
N THR A 182 -22.70 -10.24 -2.26
CA THR A 182 -23.63 -9.11 -2.10
C THR A 182 -23.92 -8.86 -0.62
N GLY A 183 -23.63 -7.63 -0.16
CA GLY A 183 -23.84 -7.24 1.24
C GLY A 183 -22.78 -7.78 2.22
N VAL A 184 -21.71 -8.40 1.72
CA VAL A 184 -20.58 -8.87 2.52
C VAL A 184 -19.49 -7.80 2.57
N ASP A 185 -19.04 -7.45 3.77
CA ASP A 185 -17.82 -6.67 3.95
C ASP A 185 -16.60 -7.56 3.70
N ALA A 186 -16.19 -7.61 2.44
CA ALA A 186 -15.08 -8.45 1.99
C ALA A 186 -13.76 -8.09 2.71
N ALA A 187 -13.49 -6.79 2.90
CA ALA A 187 -12.25 -6.34 3.54
C ALA A 187 -12.18 -6.81 4.99
N ALA A 188 -13.27 -6.66 5.76
CA ALA A 188 -13.34 -7.15 7.14
C ALA A 188 -13.22 -8.69 7.21
N LEU A 189 -13.83 -9.41 6.27
CA LEU A 189 -13.81 -10.86 6.22
C LEU A 189 -12.40 -11.40 5.95
N PHE A 190 -11.70 -10.86 4.95
CA PHE A 190 -10.31 -11.21 4.67
C PHE A 190 -9.37 -10.78 5.80
N ALA A 191 -9.56 -9.59 6.37
CA ALA A 191 -8.75 -9.13 7.50
C ALA A 191 -8.87 -10.07 8.71
N LYS A 192 -10.08 -10.54 9.01
CA LYS A 192 -10.33 -11.52 10.05
C LYS A 192 -9.65 -12.86 9.76
N ALA A 193 -9.80 -13.38 8.53
CA ALA A 193 -9.25 -14.69 8.16
C ALA A 193 -7.72 -14.71 8.13
N THR A 194 -7.10 -13.61 7.67
CA THR A 194 -5.64 -13.53 7.46
C THR A 194 -4.90 -12.98 8.67
N GLY A 195 -5.60 -12.24 9.56
CA GLY A 195 -4.98 -11.49 10.65
C GLY A 195 -4.18 -10.27 10.16
N GLN A 196 -4.40 -9.82 8.92
CA GLN A 196 -3.65 -8.76 8.27
C GLN A 196 -4.54 -7.55 7.98
N HIS A 197 -3.93 -6.39 7.74
CA HIS A 197 -4.64 -5.30 7.10
C HIS A 197 -4.93 -5.67 5.63
N VAL A 198 -6.19 -5.57 5.22
CA VAL A 198 -6.63 -5.92 3.86
C VAL A 198 -7.32 -4.73 3.21
N VAL A 199 -6.93 -4.44 1.97
CA VAL A 199 -7.60 -3.50 1.08
C VAL A 199 -8.22 -4.31 -0.06
N VAL A 200 -9.48 -4.04 -0.39
CA VAL A 200 -10.18 -4.70 -1.49
C VAL A 200 -10.49 -3.67 -2.57
N GLU A 201 -10.14 -3.99 -3.82
CA GLU A 201 -10.36 -3.16 -5.00
C GLU A 201 -11.17 -3.94 -6.05
N ASN A 202 -11.94 -3.22 -6.87
CA ASN A 202 -12.68 -3.82 -7.98
C ASN A 202 -11.73 -4.09 -9.16
N ASP A 203 -11.87 -5.27 -9.78
CA ASP A 203 -11.12 -5.73 -10.95
C ASP A 203 -11.08 -4.72 -12.11
N ALA A 204 -12.16 -3.95 -12.30
CA ALA A 204 -12.22 -2.87 -13.29
C ALA A 204 -11.17 -1.75 -13.09
N THR A 205 -10.65 -1.57 -11.87
CA THR A 205 -9.63 -0.56 -11.52
C THR A 205 -8.21 -1.15 -11.53
N ALA A 206 -8.06 -2.45 -11.29
CA ALA A 206 -6.76 -3.09 -11.08
C ALA A 206 -5.95 -3.26 -12.38
N ALA A 207 -6.60 -3.54 -13.51
CA ALA A 207 -5.96 -3.62 -14.83
C ALA A 207 -5.19 -2.33 -15.20
N VAL A 208 -5.69 -1.16 -14.76
CA VAL A 208 -5.10 0.15 -15.06
C VAL A 208 -3.85 0.45 -14.21
N VAL A 209 -3.70 -0.16 -13.03
CA VAL A 209 -2.53 0.01 -12.16
C VAL A 209 -1.40 -0.95 -12.54
N GLY A 210 -1.74 -2.16 -13.01
CA GLY A 210 -0.75 -3.16 -13.45
C GLY A 210 0.01 -2.80 -14.73
N GLU A 211 -0.60 -2.04 -15.65
CA GLU A 211 0.05 -1.61 -16.90
C GLU A 211 0.99 -0.39 -16.75
N ARG A 212 1.04 0.24 -15.56
CA ARG A 212 1.82 1.46 -15.29
C ARG A 212 2.98 1.26 -14.30
N LEU A 213 3.28 0.04 -13.90
CA LEU A 213 4.47 -0.32 -13.12
C LEU A 213 5.54 -0.95 -14.02
#